data_AF-A0A6M3L3K0-F1
#
_entry.id   AF-A0A6M3L3K0-F1
#
_cell.length_a   1.000
_cell.length_b   1.000
_cell.length_c   1.000
_cell.angle_alpha   90.00
_cell.angle_beta   90.00
_cell.angle_gamma   90.00
#
_symmetry.space_group_name_H-M   'P 1'
#
loop_
_entity.id
_entity.type
_entity.pdbx_description
1 polymer ?
#
loop_
_entity_poly.entity_id
_entity_poly.type
_entity_poly.pdbx_seq_one_letter_code
_entity_poly.pdbx_strand_id
1 'polypeptide(L)'
;MTAWTQASTGVVVKDWLPNLGFKIIHVKTPAGFINGTDTMAVDLTKYGARNIIGVIGFQETTAGSVTLMMAVSATTGGVAGLTTAVSSGTLTITTVLPANTCVTNFIIFAY
;
A
#
# COMPACT_ATOMS: atom_id res chain seq x y z
N MET A 1 -8.82 14.53 18.51
CA MET A 1 -8.62 13.40 17.58
C MET A 1 -9.30 13.76 16.27
N THR A 2 -8.55 13.93 15.17
CA THR A 2 -9.12 14.19 13.84
C THR A 2 -9.69 12.90 13.26
N ALA A 3 -10.93 12.99 12.76
CA ALA A 3 -11.71 11.84 12.29
C ALA A 3 -11.14 11.26 10.98
N TRP A 4 -11.34 9.96 10.81
CA TRP A 4 -11.08 9.22 9.59
C TRP A 4 -11.80 9.85 8.39
N THR A 5 -11.08 10.29 7.37
CA THR A 5 -11.68 10.72 6.11
C THR A 5 -11.81 9.52 5.19
N GLN A 6 -13.05 9.05 4.98
CA GLN A 6 -13.37 8.11 3.90
C GLN A 6 -13.19 8.80 2.56
N ALA A 7 -12.37 8.24 1.68
CA ALA A 7 -12.51 8.48 0.26
C ALA A 7 -13.80 7.81 -0.24
N SER A 8 -14.44 8.37 -1.27
CA SER A 8 -15.72 7.93 -1.85
C SER A 8 -15.73 6.49 -2.42
N THR A 9 -14.62 5.76 -2.29
CA THR A 9 -14.43 4.36 -2.68
C THR A 9 -14.10 3.42 -1.50
N GLY A 10 -14.24 3.87 -0.24
CA GLY A 10 -14.05 3.03 0.95
C GLY A 10 -12.62 2.94 1.48
N VAL A 11 -11.67 3.68 0.90
CA VAL A 11 -10.30 3.81 1.42
C VAL A 11 -10.28 4.86 2.53
N VAL A 12 -9.71 4.52 3.68
CA VAL A 12 -9.63 5.39 4.86
C VAL A 12 -8.18 5.72 5.15
N VAL A 13 -7.83 7.01 5.22
CA VAL A 13 -6.43 7.45 5.39
C VAL A 13 -6.29 8.36 6.61
N LYS A 14 -5.20 8.20 7.37
CA LYS A 14 -4.87 8.98 8.57
C LYS A 14 -3.41 9.43 8.55
N ASP A 15 -3.15 10.72 8.74
CA ASP A 15 -1.81 11.28 8.95
C ASP A 15 -1.47 11.23 10.45
N TRP A 16 -0.50 10.39 10.82
CA TRP A 16 -0.14 10.17 12.22
C TRP A 16 0.92 11.16 12.75
N LEU A 17 1.75 11.76 11.89
CA LEU A 17 2.95 12.52 12.29
C LEU A 17 3.25 13.64 11.28
N PRO A 18 2.55 14.78 11.33
CA PRO A 18 2.59 15.79 10.27
C PRO A 18 3.92 16.54 10.14
N ASN A 19 4.84 16.43 11.12
CA ASN A 19 6.04 17.26 11.24
C ASN A 19 7.37 16.50 11.17
N LEU A 20 7.37 15.27 10.61
CA LEU A 20 8.59 14.47 10.42
C LEU A 20 9.30 14.73 9.08
N GLY A 21 8.82 15.68 8.27
CA GLY A 21 9.28 15.87 6.89
C GLY A 21 8.73 14.84 5.89
N PHE A 22 7.91 13.88 6.36
CA PHE A 22 7.19 12.91 5.56
C PHE A 22 5.85 12.54 6.23
N LYS A 23 4.97 11.90 5.48
CA LYS A 23 3.63 11.43 5.81
C LYS A 23 3.63 9.92 5.95
N ILE A 24 2.87 9.41 6.91
CA ILE A 24 2.58 7.98 7.03
C ILE A 24 1.12 7.79 6.65
N ILE A 25 0.88 7.10 5.54
CA ILE A 25 -0.43 6.87 4.95
C ILE A 25 -0.75 5.38 5.14
N HIS A 26 -1.79 5.07 5.91
CA HIS A 26 -2.35 3.71 6.02
C HIS A 26 -3.42 3.52 4.95
N VAL A 27 -3.31 2.44 4.19
CA VAL A 27 -4.24 2.06 3.14
C VAL A 27 -4.76 0.65 3.41
N LYS A 28 -6.09 0.51 3.46
CA LYS A 28 -6.76 -0.79 3.48
C LYS A 28 -7.01 -1.24 2.04
N THR A 29 -6.67 -2.48 1.73
CA THR A 29 -6.87 -3.05 0.40
C THR A 29 -8.34 -3.41 0.13
N PRO A 30 -8.78 -3.39 -1.14
CA PRO A 30 -10.06 -3.96 -1.53
C PRO A 30 -10.12 -5.47 -1.22
N ALA A 31 -11.32 -5.99 -0.96
CA ALA A 31 -11.53 -7.42 -0.67
C ALA A 31 -11.10 -8.36 -1.83
N GLY A 32 -10.89 -7.83 -3.04
CA GLY A 32 -10.43 -8.58 -4.19
C GLY A 32 -8.92 -8.80 -4.29
N PHE A 33 -8.12 -8.25 -3.37
CA PHE A 33 -6.65 -8.43 -3.34
C PHE A 33 -6.27 -9.80 -2.75
N ILE A 34 -6.60 -10.86 -3.48
CA ILE A 34 -6.46 -12.25 -3.06
C ILE A 34 -5.85 -13.04 -4.21
N ASN A 35 -4.66 -13.60 -3.98
CA ASN A 35 -3.92 -14.44 -4.93
C ASN A 35 -3.60 -13.77 -6.29
N GLY A 36 -2.41 -14.04 -6.83
CA GLY A 36 -2.06 -13.57 -8.17
C GLY A 36 -1.64 -12.10 -8.19
N THR A 37 -1.89 -11.39 -9.31
CA THR A 37 -1.38 -10.03 -9.51
C THR A 37 -2.50 -9.01 -9.40
N ASP A 38 -2.40 -8.12 -8.41
CA ASP A 38 -3.36 -7.04 -8.18
C ASP A 38 -2.67 -5.69 -8.23
N THR A 39 -3.40 -4.66 -8.62
CA THR A 39 -2.87 -3.29 -8.71
C THR A 39 -3.84 -2.27 -8.14
N MET A 40 -3.33 -1.32 -7.37
CA MET A 40 -4.08 -0.18 -6.84
C MET A 40 -3.32 1.12 -7.02
N ALA A 41 -4.07 2.22 -7.03
CA ALA A 41 -3.54 3.58 -7.10
C ALA A 41 -3.92 4.39 -5.86
N VAL A 42 -2.96 5.15 -5.35
CA VAL A 42 -3.12 6.09 -4.23
C VAL A 42 -2.67 7.47 -4.69
N ASP A 43 -3.58 8.44 -4.64
CA ASP A 43 -3.27 9.83 -4.94
C ASP A 43 -2.58 10.48 -3.73
N LEU A 44 -1.25 10.66 -3.82
CA LEU A 44 -0.44 11.22 -2.75
C LEU A 44 -0.66 12.74 -2.59
N THR A 45 -1.12 13.41 -3.65
CA THR A 45 -1.30 14.87 -3.65
C THR A 45 -2.37 15.32 -2.66
N LYS A 46 -3.35 14.45 -2.38
CA LYS A 46 -4.37 14.64 -1.33
C LYS A 46 -3.78 14.70 0.08
N TYR A 47 -2.56 14.22 0.26
CA TYR A 47 -1.85 14.20 1.54
C TYR A 47 -0.65 15.17 1.55
N GLY A 48 -0.54 16.02 0.52
CA GLY A 48 0.56 16.96 0.37
C GLY A 48 1.90 16.31 0.04
N ALA A 49 1.88 15.07 -0.48
CA ALA A 49 3.08 14.34 -0.88
C ALA A 49 3.12 14.14 -2.40
N ARG A 50 4.30 13.94 -2.96
CA ARG A 50 4.51 13.63 -4.38
C ARG A 50 5.41 12.43 -4.62
N ASN A 51 6.16 11.99 -3.63
CA ASN A 51 7.10 10.88 -3.70
C ASN A 51 6.91 9.92 -2.52
N ILE A 52 7.57 8.77 -2.58
CA ILE A 52 7.60 7.80 -1.48
C ILE A 52 9.03 7.52 -1.02
N ILE A 53 9.16 7.22 0.27
CA ILE A 53 10.36 6.63 0.87
C ILE A 53 10.26 5.10 0.78
N GLY A 54 9.07 4.55 1.03
CA GLY A 54 8.86 3.11 0.98
C GLY A 54 7.40 2.72 1.26
N VAL A 55 7.11 1.45 0.96
CA VAL A 55 5.80 0.83 1.21
C VAL A 55 6.02 -0.53 1.88
N ILE A 56 5.22 -0.80 2.90
CA ILE A 56 5.15 -2.07 3.61
C ILE A 56 3.74 -2.63 3.45
N GLY A 57 3.62 -3.82 2.88
CA GLY A 57 2.39 -4.59 2.82
C GLY A 57 2.33 -5.66 3.90
N PHE A 58 1.16 -5.83 4.50
CA PHE A 58 0.88 -6.90 5.46
C PHE A 58 0.05 -7.97 4.75
N GLN A 59 0.69 -9.09 4.49
CA GLN A 59 0.11 -10.24 3.84
C GLN A 59 -0.33 -11.25 4.91
N GLU A 60 -1.55 -11.73 4.80
CA GLU A 60 -2.09 -12.78 5.65
C GLU A 60 -2.20 -14.07 4.84
N THR A 61 -1.74 -15.17 5.41
CA THR A 61 -1.91 -16.50 4.83
C THR A 61 -3.21 -17.12 5.36
N THR A 62 -3.80 -18.04 4.59
CA THR A 62 -4.92 -18.85 5.09
C THR A 62 -4.58 -19.71 6.31
N ALA A 63 -3.29 -19.86 6.64
CA ALA A 63 -2.81 -20.52 7.85
C ALA A 63 -2.78 -19.59 9.08
N GLY A 64 -3.26 -18.35 8.96
CA GLY A 64 -3.33 -17.38 10.06
C GLY A 64 -1.98 -16.73 10.41
N SER A 65 -1.00 -16.81 9.51
CA SER A 65 0.28 -16.13 9.70
C SER A 65 0.31 -14.80 8.94
N VAL A 66 0.90 -13.77 9.53
CA VAL A 66 1.15 -12.49 8.85
C VAL A 66 2.61 -12.40 8.43
N THR A 67 2.85 -12.11 7.16
CA THR A 67 4.17 -11.85 6.58
C THR A 67 4.24 -10.43 6.04
N LEU A 68 5.43 -9.83 6.09
CA LEU A 68 5.67 -8.50 5.55
C LEU A 68 6.15 -8.59 4.11
N MET A 69 5.56 -7.80 3.23
CA MET A 69 6.04 -7.55 1.87
C MET A 69 6.61 -6.14 1.83
N MET A 70 7.86 -6.00 1.40
CA MET A 70 8.49 -4.69 1.21
C MET A 70 8.69 -4.43 -0.28
N ALA A 71 8.59 -3.16 -0.69
CA ALA A 71 8.79 -2.79 -2.08
C ALA A 71 10.23 -3.14 -2.50
N VAL A 72 10.36 -3.96 -3.54
CA VAL A 72 11.65 -4.27 -4.18
C VAL A 72 11.60 -3.69 -5.58
N SER A 73 12.65 -2.98 -6.01
CA SER A 73 12.72 -2.49 -7.39
C SER A 73 12.66 -3.68 -8.35
N ALA A 74 11.55 -3.77 -9.08
CA ALA A 74 11.23 -4.72 -10.15
C ALA A 74 11.47 -6.20 -9.80
N THR A 75 10.43 -6.91 -9.37
CA THR A 75 10.39 -8.37 -9.43
C THR A 75 10.14 -8.83 -10.87
N THR A 76 11.20 -9.19 -11.57
CA THR A 76 11.11 -9.93 -12.82
C THR A 76 10.68 -11.38 -12.51
N GLY A 77 9.47 -11.76 -12.94
CA GLY A 77 9.04 -13.16 -13.03
C GLY A 77 8.48 -13.78 -11.76
N GLY A 78 7.16 -13.65 -11.53
CA GLY A 78 6.34 -14.60 -10.75
C GLY A 78 6.67 -14.81 -9.27
N VAL A 79 7.70 -14.18 -8.72
CA VAL A 79 8.04 -14.24 -7.30
C VAL A 79 7.08 -13.34 -6.53
N ALA A 80 6.58 -13.84 -5.39
CA ALA A 80 5.76 -13.06 -4.47
C ALA A 80 6.47 -11.77 -4.08
N GLY A 81 5.82 -10.62 -4.28
CA GLY A 81 6.52 -9.35 -4.17
C GLY A 81 5.63 -8.13 -4.35
N LEU A 82 6.20 -6.99 -4.00
CA LEU A 82 5.58 -5.68 -4.07
C LEU A 82 6.42 -4.79 -4.99
N THR A 83 5.79 -4.24 -6.03
CA THR A 83 6.39 -3.19 -6.87
C THR A 83 5.59 -1.91 -6.73
N THR A 84 6.30 -0.78 -6.86
CA THR A 84 5.71 0.55 -6.72
C THR A 84 6.24 1.49 -7.79
N ALA A 85 5.36 2.31 -8.34
CA ALA A 85 5.73 3.38 -9.25
C ALA A 85 5.01 4.67 -8.82
N VAL A 86 5.72 5.79 -8.84
CA VAL A 86 5.11 7.10 -8.61
C VAL A 86 5.16 7.89 -9.91
N SER A 87 4.00 8.36 -10.37
CA SER A 87 3.87 9.19 -11.56
C SER A 87 2.87 10.31 -11.31
N SER A 88 3.29 11.56 -11.55
CA SER A 88 2.46 12.76 -11.37
C SER A 88 1.79 12.90 -9.99
N GLY A 89 2.39 12.35 -8.93
CA GLY A 89 1.83 12.35 -7.57
C GLY A 89 0.86 11.21 -7.27
N THR A 90 0.66 10.29 -8.22
CA THR A 90 -0.08 9.04 -7.99
C THR A 90 0.91 7.90 -7.78
N LEU A 91 0.78 7.21 -6.65
CA LEU A 91 1.47 5.96 -6.37
C LEU A 91 0.65 4.78 -6.90
N THR A 92 1.24 3.98 -7.77
CA THR A 92 0.74 2.67 -8.16
C THR A 92 1.45 1.59 -7.35
N ILE A 93 0.68 0.71 -6.72
CA ILE A 93 1.14 -0.44 -5.94
C ILE A 93 0.68 -1.68 -6.69
N THR A 94 1.60 -2.55 -7.08
CA THR A 94 1.30 -3.85 -7.67
C THR A 94 1.82 -4.95 -6.76
N THR A 95 0.92 -5.86 -6.36
CA THR A 95 1.28 -7.05 -5.59
C THR A 95 1.26 -8.27 -6.47
N VAL A 96 2.24 -9.15 -6.28
CA VAL A 96 2.23 -10.52 -6.76
C VAL A 96 2.11 -11.40 -5.52
N LEU A 97 0.99 -12.10 -5.38
CA LEU A 97 0.64 -12.90 -4.22
C LEU A 97 0.64 -14.39 -4.55
N PRO A 98 1.27 -15.23 -3.71
CA PRO A 98 1.18 -16.67 -3.85
C PRO A 98 -0.26 -17.15 -3.55
N ALA A 99 -0.57 -18.38 -3.96
CA ALA A 99 -1.87 -18.96 -3.71
C ALA A 99 -2.20 -19.01 -2.20
N ASN A 100 -3.49 -18.83 -1.89
CA ASN A 100 -4.06 -18.79 -0.54
C ASN A 100 -3.49 -17.68 0.36
N THR A 101 -3.24 -16.51 -0.21
CA THR A 101 -2.81 -15.33 0.55
C THR A 101 -3.59 -14.10 0.12
N CYS A 102 -3.76 -13.18 1.06
CA CYS A 102 -4.36 -11.88 0.82
C CYS A 102 -3.46 -10.79 1.41
N VAL A 103 -3.47 -9.61 0.81
CA VAL A 103 -2.90 -8.42 1.47
C VAL A 103 -4.06 -7.62 2.00
N THR A 104 -4.02 -7.29 3.28
CA THR A 104 -5.13 -6.60 3.96
C THR A 104 -4.84 -5.12 4.17
N ASN A 105 -3.56 -4.75 4.29
CA ASN A 105 -3.13 -3.39 4.62
C ASN A 105 -1.77 -3.04 4.02
N PHE A 106 -1.60 -1.76 3.68
CA PHE A 106 -0.32 -1.13 3.38
C PHE A 106 -0.05 0.06 4.30
N ILE A 107 1.22 0.25 4.63
CA ILE A 107 1.74 1.47 5.23
C ILE A 107 2.70 2.10 4.24
N ILE A 108 2.41 3.34 3.85
CA ILE A 108 3.18 4.12 2.87
C ILE A 108 3.84 5.28 3.60
N PHE A 109 5.15 5.44 3.38
CA PHE A 109 5.93 6.58 3.84
C PHE A 109 6.13 7.52 2.64
N ALA A 110 5.56 8.73 2.66
CA ALA A 110 5.49 9.65 1.51
C ALA A 110 5.93 11.08 1.84
N TYR A 111 6.48 11.83 0.88
CA TYR A 111 6.89 13.24 1.07
C TYR A 111 6.63 14.09 -0.17
#